data_AF-A0A535HNS0-F1
#
_entry.id   AF-A0A535HNS0-F1
#
_cell.length_a   1.000
_cell.length_b   1.000
_cell.length_c   1.000
_cell.angle_alpha   90.00
_cell.angle_beta   90.00
_cell.angle_gamma   90.00
#
_symmetry.space_group_name_H-M   'P 1'
#
loop_
_entity.id
_entity.type
_entity.pdbx_description
1 polymer ?
#
loop_
_entity_poly.entity_id
_entity_poly.type
_entity_poly.pdbx_seq_one_letter_code
_entity_poly.pdbx_strand_id
1 'polypeptide(L)'
;MWQRVHVLQAPAPFWWPLGYPALVALAFNLGGFTPLAAQAVSVLSGALVAPLVFWWVGDISPTHQNTSGTSAGALVAGLAAAVGGELLQLSMSVMADASALMWALFSVLALLRYTRDRRARWWVLSLLALALATLTRWIFGGLIAPWLIVFALTWWRAARPQRALTHALASALLPLPLAFVQAGALLPATLMGHSWVVAWNPLDAFGRVFDNPDGHFVYALPVAAFYAQPIAHPYYLFPLLAPLVLIGAWALRRAPL
;
A
#
# COMPACT_ATOMS: atom_id res chain seq x y z
N MET A 1 -32.72 7.18 -19.91
CA MET A 1 -32.24 6.49 -18.70
C MET A 1 -31.33 7.38 -17.82
N TRP A 2 -31.46 8.72 -17.90
CA TRP A 2 -30.60 9.69 -17.21
C TRP A 2 -31.44 10.83 -16.63
N GLN A 3 -32.42 10.50 -15.79
CA GLN A 3 -33.10 11.49 -14.98
C GLN A 3 -32.96 11.09 -13.52
N ARG A 4 -32.24 11.94 -12.77
CA ARG A 4 -32.06 11.96 -11.32
C ARG A 4 -30.96 11.06 -10.76
N VAL A 5 -29.74 11.60 -10.71
CA VAL A 5 -28.81 11.34 -9.60
C VAL A 5 -28.51 12.69 -8.93
N HIS A 6 -29.53 13.27 -8.30
CA HIS A 6 -29.36 14.43 -7.40
C HIS A 6 -29.63 14.06 -5.93
N VAL A 7 -29.86 12.77 -5.66
CA VAL A 7 -29.90 12.25 -4.30
C VAL A 7 -28.54 11.60 -4.06
N LEU A 8 -27.77 12.15 -3.12
CA LEU A 8 -26.60 11.47 -2.56
C LEU A 8 -27.11 10.22 -1.83
N GLN A 9 -27.29 9.12 -2.57
CA GLN A 9 -27.54 7.82 -1.97
C GLN A 9 -26.18 7.24 -1.58
N ALA A 10 -26.05 6.81 -0.33
CA ALA A 10 -24.93 5.97 0.05
C ALA A 10 -24.93 4.74 -0.88
N PRO A 11 -23.76 4.31 -1.39
CA PRO A 11 -23.69 3.11 -2.20
C PRO A 11 -24.28 1.93 -1.42
N ALA A 12 -24.90 0.99 -2.14
CA ALA A 12 -25.33 -0.27 -1.54
C ALA A 12 -24.13 -0.94 -0.81
N PRO A 13 -24.37 -1.78 0.21
CA PRO A 13 -23.32 -2.46 0.94
C PRO A 13 -22.36 -3.14 -0.02
N PHE A 14 -21.10 -2.70 0.01
CA PHE A 14 -20.08 -3.18 -0.90
C PHE A 14 -18.88 -3.65 -0.08
N TRP A 15 -18.55 -4.92 -0.26
CA TRP A 15 -17.52 -5.60 0.51
C TRP A 15 -16.10 -5.15 0.16
N TRP A 16 -15.91 -4.67 -1.07
CA TRP A 16 -14.59 -4.29 -1.56
C TRP A 16 -14.26 -2.85 -1.24
N PRO A 17 -12.97 -2.54 -1.01
CA PRO A 17 -12.52 -1.17 -0.80
C PRO A 17 -12.87 -0.26 -2.02
N LEU A 18 -13.46 0.91 -1.74
CA LEU A 18 -13.97 1.83 -2.78
C LEU A 18 -12.90 2.74 -3.42
N GLY A 19 -11.66 2.69 -2.95
CA GLY A 19 -10.58 3.59 -3.38
C GLY A 19 -10.24 3.45 -4.86
N TYR A 20 -10.09 2.22 -5.38
CA TYR A 20 -9.83 2.02 -6.80
C TYR A 20 -11.03 2.41 -7.68
N PRO A 21 -12.28 1.97 -7.40
CA PRO A 21 -13.45 2.46 -8.11
C PRO A 21 -13.59 3.99 -8.12
N ALA A 22 -13.25 4.67 -7.03
CA ALA A 22 -13.26 6.13 -6.96
C ALA A 22 -12.24 6.77 -7.93
N LEU A 23 -11.02 6.22 -8.02
CA LEU A 23 -10.02 6.67 -8.99
C LEU A 23 -10.49 6.44 -10.44
N VAL A 24 -11.08 5.28 -10.72
CA VAL A 24 -11.64 4.97 -12.04
C VAL A 24 -12.80 5.90 -12.39
N ALA A 25 -13.69 6.18 -11.44
CA ALA A 25 -14.77 7.15 -11.65
C ALA A 25 -14.24 8.55 -11.97
N LEU A 26 -13.17 9.00 -11.30
CA LEU A 26 -12.50 10.25 -11.65
C LEU A 26 -11.91 10.19 -13.07
N ALA A 27 -11.27 9.08 -13.45
CA ALA A 27 -10.75 8.90 -14.81
C ALA A 27 -11.86 8.91 -15.86
N PHE A 28 -13.03 8.33 -15.58
CA PHE A 28 -14.19 8.39 -16.48
C PHE A 28 -14.72 9.82 -16.67
N ASN A 29 -14.65 10.67 -15.66
CA ASN A 29 -15.01 12.08 -15.80
C ASN A 29 -14.06 12.84 -16.73
N LEU A 30 -12.79 12.40 -16.85
CA LEU A 30 -11.77 13.05 -17.66
C LEU A 30 -11.64 12.48 -19.08
N GLY A 31 -11.72 11.15 -19.22
CA GLY A 31 -11.46 10.41 -20.46
C GLY A 31 -12.68 9.69 -21.04
N GLY A 32 -13.86 9.85 -20.43
CA GLY A 32 -15.08 9.14 -20.81
C GLY A 32 -15.18 7.72 -20.24
N PHE A 33 -16.38 7.14 -20.32
CA PHE A 33 -16.68 5.80 -19.80
C PHE A 33 -16.14 4.70 -20.73
N THR A 34 -14.83 4.44 -20.64
CA THR A 34 -14.13 3.48 -21.51
C THR A 34 -13.18 2.58 -20.71
N PRO A 35 -12.92 1.33 -21.16
CA PRO A 35 -11.92 0.47 -20.51
C PRO A 35 -10.54 1.12 -20.42
N LEU A 36 -10.17 1.93 -21.41
CA LEU A 36 -8.90 2.64 -21.46
C LEU A 36 -8.76 3.64 -20.30
N ALA A 37 -9.82 4.35 -19.93
CA ALA A 37 -9.78 5.29 -18.80
C ALA A 37 -9.52 4.56 -17.48
N ALA A 38 -10.10 3.36 -17.27
CA ALA A 38 -9.81 2.54 -16.10
C ALA A 38 -8.37 2.00 -16.12
N GLN A 39 -7.92 1.50 -17.28
CA GLN A 39 -6.56 1.00 -17.46
C GLN A 39 -5.50 2.07 -17.23
N ALA A 40 -5.76 3.30 -17.66
CA ALA A 40 -4.87 4.44 -17.46
C ALA A 40 -4.58 4.70 -15.98
N VAL A 41 -5.56 4.50 -15.09
CA VAL A 41 -5.34 4.61 -13.64
C VAL A 41 -4.26 3.63 -13.17
N SER A 42 -4.36 2.36 -13.57
CA SER A 42 -3.38 1.33 -13.18
C SER A 42 -2.02 1.58 -13.80
N VAL A 43 -1.96 1.97 -15.07
CA VAL A 43 -0.69 2.30 -15.77
C VAL A 43 -0.01 3.49 -15.13
N LEU A 44 -0.73 4.60 -14.88
CA LEU A 44 -0.16 5.80 -14.27
C LEU A 44 0.29 5.52 -12.82
N SER A 45 -0.52 4.80 -12.07
CA SER A 45 -0.18 4.42 -10.70
C SER A 45 1.09 3.56 -10.67
N GLY A 46 1.18 2.56 -11.54
CA GLY A 46 2.35 1.69 -11.67
C GLY A 46 3.60 2.42 -12.14
N ALA A 47 3.47 3.31 -13.12
CA ALA A 47 4.56 4.14 -13.61
C ALA A 47 5.14 5.05 -12.52
N LEU A 48 4.32 5.50 -11.57
CA LEU A 48 4.75 6.32 -10.43
C LEU A 48 5.49 5.51 -9.35
N VAL A 49 5.31 4.19 -9.25
CA VAL A 49 5.97 3.37 -8.23
C VAL A 49 7.50 3.45 -8.36
N ALA A 50 8.06 3.34 -9.56
CA ALA A 50 9.50 3.39 -9.79
C ALA A 50 10.17 4.72 -9.32
N PRO A 51 9.70 5.92 -9.72
CA PRO A 51 10.27 7.18 -9.22
C PRO A 51 10.02 7.37 -7.71
N LEU A 52 8.91 6.89 -7.16
CA LEU A 52 8.66 6.96 -5.72
C LEU A 52 9.64 6.06 -4.93
N VAL A 53 9.96 4.87 -5.42
CA VAL A 53 11.00 3.99 -4.85
C VAL A 53 12.37 4.64 -4.93
N PHE A 54 12.71 5.26 -6.06
CA PHE A 54 13.93 6.03 -6.22
C PHE A 54 14.03 7.14 -5.15
N TRP A 55 12.99 7.96 -4.98
CA TRP A 55 13.01 9.01 -3.96
C TRP A 55 13.03 8.45 -2.54
N TRP A 56 12.37 7.32 -2.29
CA TRP A 56 12.35 6.68 -0.98
C TRP A 56 13.76 6.23 -0.56
N VAL A 57 14.44 5.49 -1.44
CA VAL A 57 15.80 5.02 -1.19
C VAL A 57 16.78 6.19 -1.16
N GLY A 58 16.61 7.17 -2.04
CA GLY A 58 17.40 8.40 -2.06
C GLY A 58 17.30 9.16 -0.74
N ASP A 59 16.11 9.28 -0.17
CA ASP A 59 15.89 9.94 1.11
C ASP A 59 16.58 9.18 2.26
N ILE A 60 16.53 7.85 2.30
CA ILE A 60 17.17 7.09 3.39
C ILE A 60 18.71 7.04 3.22
N SER A 61 19.22 7.21 1.99
CA SER A 61 20.64 7.05 1.70
C SER A 61 21.50 8.16 2.36
N PRO A 62 22.57 7.80 3.11
CA PRO A 62 23.47 8.75 3.77
C PRO A 62 24.21 9.66 2.78
N THR A 63 24.53 9.10 1.61
CA THR A 63 25.27 9.76 0.52
C THR A 63 24.53 10.99 -0.03
N HIS A 64 23.19 10.98 -0.01
CA HIS A 64 22.37 12.11 -0.47
C HIS A 64 22.36 13.26 0.54
N GLN A 65 22.71 13.01 1.81
CA GLN A 65 22.78 14.07 2.83
C GLN A 65 24.11 14.84 2.79
N ASN A 66 25.18 14.25 2.22
CA ASN A 66 26.52 14.83 2.27
C ASN A 66 27.12 15.19 0.90
N THR A 67 26.54 14.67 -0.19
CA THR A 67 26.93 15.03 -1.56
C THR A 67 25.67 15.25 -2.39
N SER A 68 25.62 16.33 -3.15
CA SER A 68 24.53 16.69 -4.10
C SER A 68 24.38 15.72 -5.29
N GLY A 69 24.99 14.53 -5.21
CA GLY A 69 24.95 13.49 -6.22
C GLY A 69 23.79 12.52 -6.01
N THR A 70 23.26 12.03 -7.12
CA THR A 70 22.26 10.97 -7.16
C THR A 70 22.82 9.70 -6.50
N SER A 71 22.12 9.15 -5.50
CA SER A 71 22.54 7.88 -4.89
C SER A 71 22.42 6.76 -5.91
N ALA A 72 23.54 6.13 -6.30
CA ALA A 72 23.53 4.99 -7.20
C ALA A 72 22.57 3.88 -6.72
N GLY A 73 22.47 3.68 -5.40
CA GLY A 73 21.51 2.75 -4.80
C GLY A 73 20.05 3.14 -5.05
N ALA A 74 19.72 4.43 -5.03
CA ALA A 74 18.39 4.91 -5.37
C ALA A 74 18.05 4.65 -6.84
N LEU A 75 19.00 4.90 -7.74
CA LEU A 75 18.84 4.62 -9.17
C LEU A 75 18.60 3.14 -9.42
N VAL A 76 19.43 2.27 -8.83
CA VAL A 76 19.29 0.81 -8.95
C VAL A 76 17.93 0.35 -8.41
N ALA A 77 17.49 0.86 -7.26
CA ALA A 77 16.19 0.49 -6.69
C ALA A 77 15.01 0.93 -7.56
N GLY A 78 15.04 2.16 -8.08
CA GLY A 78 14.02 2.68 -9.00
C GLY A 78 13.97 1.89 -10.31
N LEU A 79 15.12 1.57 -10.90
CA LEU A 79 15.21 0.75 -12.11
C LEU A 79 14.72 -0.68 -11.86
N ALA A 80 15.11 -1.29 -10.74
CA ALA A 80 14.63 -2.62 -10.36
C ALA A 80 13.10 -2.64 -10.20
N ALA A 81 12.51 -1.61 -9.61
CA ALA A 81 11.06 -1.46 -9.55
C ALA A 81 10.45 -1.31 -10.96
N ALA A 82 11.04 -0.49 -11.82
CA ALA A 82 10.53 -0.24 -13.18
C ALA A 82 10.52 -1.49 -14.08
N VAL A 83 11.49 -2.38 -13.92
CA VAL A 83 11.61 -3.61 -14.73
C VAL A 83 11.04 -4.85 -14.03
N GLY A 84 10.46 -4.69 -12.84
CA GLY A 84 9.81 -5.77 -12.09
C GLY A 84 8.60 -6.28 -12.84
N GLY A 85 8.63 -7.54 -13.27
CA GLY A 85 7.58 -8.14 -14.09
C GLY A 85 6.21 -8.05 -13.44
N GLU A 86 6.12 -8.39 -12.15
CA GLU A 86 4.86 -8.30 -11.40
C GLU A 86 4.27 -6.88 -11.48
N LEU A 87 5.07 -5.85 -11.19
CA LEU A 87 4.57 -4.48 -11.26
C LEU A 87 4.08 -4.12 -12.67
N LEU A 88 4.77 -4.56 -13.72
CA LEU A 88 4.33 -4.34 -15.11
C LEU A 88 2.97 -5.00 -15.37
N GLN A 89 2.75 -6.25 -14.95
CA GLN A 89 1.46 -6.91 -15.10
C GLN A 89 0.35 -6.24 -14.28
N LEU A 90 0.62 -5.90 -13.02
CA LEU A 90 -0.33 -5.18 -12.18
C LEU A 90 -0.73 -3.84 -12.82
N SER A 91 0.21 -3.18 -13.51
CA SER A 91 -0.01 -1.91 -14.21
C SER A 91 -0.79 -2.04 -15.51
N MET A 92 -0.68 -3.19 -16.21
CA MET A 92 -1.38 -3.50 -17.46
C MET A 92 -2.77 -4.13 -17.26
N SER A 93 -3.12 -4.47 -16.04
CA SER A 93 -4.45 -4.95 -15.66
C SER A 93 -5.28 -3.86 -14.98
N VAL A 94 -6.60 -3.82 -15.20
CA VAL A 94 -7.52 -2.97 -14.43
C VAL A 94 -7.64 -3.56 -13.01
N MET A 95 -6.69 -3.21 -12.16
CA MET A 95 -6.57 -3.75 -10.81
C MET A 95 -6.06 -2.71 -9.82
N ALA A 96 -6.48 -2.87 -8.56
CA ALA A 96 -6.22 -1.94 -7.46
C ALA A 96 -4.78 -1.95 -6.93
N ASP A 97 -3.98 -2.98 -7.22
CA ASP A 97 -2.67 -3.20 -6.60
C ASP A 97 -1.67 -2.06 -6.85
N ALA A 98 -1.51 -1.67 -8.12
CA ALA A 98 -0.57 -0.61 -8.48
C ALA A 98 -0.93 0.73 -7.80
N SER A 99 -2.22 1.07 -7.76
CA SER A 99 -2.72 2.26 -7.08
C SER A 99 -2.55 2.22 -5.57
N ALA A 100 -2.82 1.07 -4.94
CA ALA A 100 -2.62 0.90 -3.50
C ALA A 100 -1.13 1.04 -3.13
N LEU A 101 -0.24 0.42 -3.92
CA LEU A 101 1.20 0.52 -3.72
C LEU A 101 1.72 1.95 -3.92
N MET A 102 1.24 2.66 -4.94
CA MET A 102 1.54 4.08 -5.15
C MET A 102 1.18 4.93 -3.92
N TRP A 103 -0.04 4.77 -3.40
CA TRP A 103 -0.47 5.48 -2.18
C TRP A 103 0.37 5.12 -0.95
N ALA A 104 0.73 3.84 -0.79
CA ALA A 104 1.60 3.40 0.29
C ALA A 104 2.99 4.06 0.20
N LEU A 105 3.56 4.18 -1.01
CA LEU A 105 4.84 4.86 -1.20
C LEU A 105 4.77 6.36 -0.94
N PHE A 106 3.71 7.05 -1.38
CA PHE A 106 3.48 8.44 -0.98
C PHE A 106 3.40 8.58 0.54
N SER A 107 2.75 7.61 1.20
CA SER A 107 2.67 7.58 2.66
C SER A 107 4.03 7.44 3.33
N VAL A 108 4.89 6.54 2.82
CA VAL A 108 6.26 6.36 3.31
C VAL A 108 7.09 7.62 3.13
N LEU A 109 7.05 8.26 1.96
CA LEU A 109 7.80 9.49 1.70
C LEU A 109 7.39 10.61 2.65
N ALA A 110 6.09 10.80 2.86
CA ALA A 110 5.58 11.79 3.81
C ALA A 110 5.98 11.44 5.26
N LEU A 111 5.98 10.16 5.64
CA LEU A 111 6.45 9.69 6.95
C LEU A 111 7.93 10.02 7.16
N LEU A 112 8.79 9.78 6.17
CA LEU A 112 10.20 10.12 6.25
C LEU A 112 10.43 11.61 6.44
N ARG A 113 9.70 12.46 5.70
CA ARG A 113 9.74 13.93 5.91
C ARG A 113 9.24 14.32 7.30
N TYR A 114 8.23 13.62 7.81
CA TYR A 114 7.75 13.80 9.17
C TYR A 114 8.81 13.47 10.23
N THR A 115 9.55 12.37 10.08
CA THR A 115 10.59 12.01 11.08
C THR A 115 11.70 13.05 11.20
N ARG A 116 11.97 13.81 10.12
CA ARG A 116 12.96 14.90 10.09
C ARG A 116 12.41 16.19 10.69
N ASP A 117 11.32 16.70 10.11
CA ASP A 117 10.83 18.05 10.42
C ASP A 117 9.85 18.08 11.60
N ARG A 118 9.28 16.92 11.95
CA ARG A 118 8.19 16.73 12.93
C ARG A 118 6.99 17.66 12.73
N ARG A 119 6.77 18.16 11.50
CA ARG A 119 5.64 19.03 11.15
C ARG A 119 4.36 18.21 10.97
N ALA A 120 3.26 18.63 11.59
CA ALA A 120 1.98 17.91 11.57
C ALA A 120 1.46 17.64 10.15
N ARG A 121 1.68 18.56 9.20
CA ARG A 121 1.28 18.38 7.80
C ARG A 121 1.80 17.08 7.17
N TRP A 122 3.05 16.70 7.45
CA TRP A 122 3.67 15.52 6.88
C TRP A 122 3.12 14.24 7.50
N TRP A 123 2.81 14.28 8.80
CA TRP A 123 2.11 13.22 9.48
C TRP A 123 0.71 13.01 8.88
N VAL A 124 -0.07 14.09 8.77
CA VAL A 124 -1.43 14.04 8.20
C VAL A 124 -1.39 13.53 6.75
N LEU A 125 -0.47 14.02 5.91
CA LEU A 125 -0.32 13.53 4.54
C LEU A 125 0.05 12.04 4.48
N SER A 126 0.95 11.58 5.36
CA SER A 126 1.33 10.18 5.43
C SER A 126 0.12 9.32 5.79
N LEU A 127 -0.64 9.72 6.81
CA LEU A 127 -1.82 9.00 7.26
C LEU A 127 -2.95 9.01 6.23
N LEU A 128 -3.17 10.13 5.55
CA LEU A 128 -4.15 10.24 4.47
C LEU A 128 -3.79 9.30 3.31
N ALA A 129 -2.53 9.30 2.88
CA ALA A 129 -2.06 8.41 1.84
C ALA A 129 -2.16 6.93 2.25
N LEU A 130 -1.86 6.59 3.51
CA LEU A 130 -2.03 5.23 4.03
C LEU A 130 -3.51 4.81 4.08
N ALA A 131 -4.40 5.73 4.46
CA ALA A 131 -5.84 5.51 4.43
C ALA A 131 -6.31 5.25 2.99
N LEU A 132 -5.84 6.05 2.01
CA LEU A 132 -6.14 5.82 0.59
C LEU A 132 -5.59 4.49 0.08
N ALA A 133 -4.38 4.08 0.50
CA ALA A 133 -3.83 2.77 0.17
C ALA A 133 -4.73 1.64 0.70
N THR A 134 -5.15 1.73 1.96
CA THR A 134 -6.04 0.76 2.62
C THR A 134 -7.43 0.73 1.99
N LEU A 135 -7.98 1.90 1.66
CA LEU A 135 -9.25 2.05 0.94
C LEU A 135 -9.16 1.60 -0.51
N THR A 136 -7.96 1.51 -1.09
CA THR A 136 -7.75 0.95 -2.43
C THR A 136 -7.58 -0.57 -2.34
N ARG A 137 -6.88 -1.05 -1.32
CA ARG A 137 -6.73 -2.47 -1.01
C ARG A 137 -6.44 -2.70 0.49
N TRP A 138 -7.35 -3.43 1.15
CA TRP A 138 -7.37 -3.56 2.62
C TRP A 138 -6.10 -4.16 3.24
N ILE A 139 -5.37 -4.99 2.48
CA ILE A 139 -4.12 -5.63 2.94
C ILE A 139 -3.06 -4.60 3.37
N PHE A 140 -3.08 -3.40 2.76
CA PHE A 140 -2.19 -2.29 3.15
C PHE A 140 -2.51 -1.71 4.53
N GLY A 141 -3.66 -2.05 5.12
CA GLY A 141 -3.97 -1.74 6.53
C GLY A 141 -2.97 -2.37 7.50
N GLY A 142 -2.31 -3.47 7.12
CA GLY A 142 -1.20 -4.05 7.88
C GLY A 142 -0.03 -3.08 8.11
N LEU A 143 0.13 -2.06 7.25
CA LEU A 143 1.17 -1.04 7.40
C LEU A 143 0.87 -0.03 8.52
N ILE A 144 -0.34 0.00 9.09
CA ILE A 144 -0.65 0.88 10.23
C ILE A 144 0.31 0.61 11.40
N ALA A 145 0.59 -0.66 11.70
CA ALA A 145 1.48 -1.04 12.79
C ALA A 145 2.91 -0.45 12.64
N PRO A 146 3.64 -0.67 11.53
CA PRO A 146 4.96 -0.06 11.36
C PRO A 146 4.93 1.47 11.39
N TRP A 147 3.87 2.14 10.92
CA TRP A 147 3.76 3.60 10.98
C TRP A 147 3.63 4.11 12.42
N LEU A 148 2.81 3.44 13.23
CA LEU A 148 2.66 3.76 14.64
C LEU A 148 3.96 3.50 15.42
N ILE A 149 4.70 2.44 15.07
CA ILE A 149 6.02 2.17 15.65
C ILE A 149 7.00 3.32 15.32
N VAL A 150 7.09 3.74 14.05
CA VAL A 150 7.95 4.86 13.65
C VAL A 150 7.55 6.16 14.36
N PHE A 151 6.25 6.43 14.48
CA PHE A 151 5.74 7.57 15.24
C PHE A 151 6.17 7.53 16.70
N ALA A 152 5.94 6.39 17.38
CA ALA A 152 6.31 6.20 18.78
C ALA A 152 7.81 6.36 19.00
N LEU A 153 8.65 5.75 18.15
CA LEU A 153 10.11 5.87 18.22
C LEU A 153 10.58 7.31 18.00
N THR A 154 9.95 8.04 17.08
CA THR A 154 10.29 9.45 16.78
C THR A 154 10.06 10.35 17.99
N TRP A 155 8.97 10.14 18.73
CA TRP A 155 8.62 10.95 19.90
C TRP A 155 9.26 10.47 21.19
N TRP A 156 9.48 9.16 21.35
CA TRP A 156 10.27 8.61 22.45
C TRP A 156 11.66 9.25 22.49
N ARG A 157 12.32 9.34 21.33
CA ARG A 157 13.65 9.98 21.20
C ARG A 157 13.62 11.50 21.39
N ALA A 158 12.49 12.15 21.13
CA ALA A 158 12.37 13.60 21.21
C ALA A 158 12.07 14.13 22.62
N ALA A 159 11.66 13.27 23.57
CA ALA A 159 11.32 13.62 24.95
C ALA A 159 10.31 14.79 25.10
N ARG A 160 9.35 14.92 24.15
CA ARG A 160 8.36 16.02 24.09
C ARG A 160 6.92 15.50 24.01
N PRO A 161 6.35 14.99 25.11
CA PRO A 161 5.08 14.27 25.10
C PRO A 161 3.86 15.13 24.70
N GLN A 162 3.86 16.42 25.01
CA GLN A 162 2.73 17.32 24.72
C GLN A 162 2.47 17.47 23.21
N ARG A 163 3.53 17.58 22.40
CA ARG A 163 3.40 17.66 20.94
C ARG A 163 3.14 16.27 20.33
N ALA A 164 3.58 15.19 20.98
CA ALA A 164 3.21 13.85 20.58
C ALA A 164 1.69 13.66 20.67
N LEU A 165 1.06 14.16 21.75
CA LEU A 165 -0.39 14.06 21.95
C LEU A 165 -1.19 14.76 20.84
N THR A 166 -0.79 15.96 20.41
CA THR A 166 -1.51 16.67 19.35
C THR A 166 -1.43 15.94 18.00
N HIS A 167 -0.30 15.31 17.70
CA HIS A 167 -0.16 14.50 16.48
C HIS A 167 -0.87 13.15 16.62
N ALA A 168 -0.91 12.56 17.82
CA ALA A 168 -1.71 11.38 18.11
C ALA A 168 -3.21 11.65 17.90
N LEU A 169 -3.71 12.81 18.35
CA LEU A 169 -5.08 13.24 18.07
C LEU A 169 -5.33 13.45 16.56
N ALA A 170 -4.37 14.00 15.80
CA ALA A 170 -4.46 14.06 14.35
C ALA A 170 -4.53 12.66 13.70
N SER A 171 -3.96 11.64 14.37
CA SER A 171 -4.05 10.23 13.93
C SER A 171 -5.46 9.66 14.11
N ALA A 172 -6.23 10.17 15.07
CA ALA A 172 -7.62 9.79 15.28
C ALA A 172 -8.55 10.28 14.16
N LEU A 173 -8.06 11.07 13.19
CA LEU A 173 -8.80 11.44 11.98
C LEU A 173 -8.69 10.39 10.86
N LEU A 174 -7.71 9.49 10.94
CA LEU A 174 -7.46 8.40 9.97
C LEU A 174 -8.60 7.35 9.90
N PRO A 175 -9.28 6.99 11.00
CA PRO A 175 -10.46 6.17 10.94
C PRO A 175 -11.62 6.89 10.26
N LEU A 176 -11.66 8.21 10.09
CA LEU A 176 -12.86 8.88 9.55
C LEU A 176 -13.15 8.54 8.08
N PRO A 177 -12.18 8.55 7.14
CA PRO A 177 -12.43 8.07 5.78
C PRO A 177 -12.75 6.57 5.73
N LEU A 178 -12.07 5.76 6.55
CA LEU A 178 -12.29 4.31 6.66
C LEU A 178 -13.69 4.00 7.23
N ALA A 179 -14.07 4.68 8.30
CA ALA A 179 -15.34 4.56 8.98
C ALA A 179 -16.46 5.25 8.22
N PHE A 180 -16.23 6.27 7.40
CA PHE A 180 -17.28 6.85 6.54
C PHE A 180 -17.63 5.92 5.37
N VAL A 181 -16.61 5.34 4.72
CA VAL A 181 -16.81 4.33 3.69
C VAL A 181 -17.43 3.05 4.27
N GLN A 182 -17.02 2.67 5.48
CA GLN A 182 -17.63 1.55 6.21
C GLN A 182 -18.89 1.94 7.02
N ALA A 183 -19.28 3.21 7.15
CA ALA A 183 -20.53 3.59 7.86
C ALA A 183 -21.76 3.38 6.98
N GLY A 184 -21.56 3.12 5.67
CA GLY A 184 -22.54 2.37 4.88
C GLY A 184 -22.83 0.96 5.46
N ALA A 185 -22.00 0.48 6.39
CA ALA A 185 -22.10 -0.78 7.14
C ALA A 185 -22.59 -0.60 8.60
N LEU A 186 -23.65 0.19 8.80
CA LEU A 186 -24.65 -0.15 9.83
C LEU A 186 -25.44 -1.45 9.49
N LEU A 187 -25.03 -2.15 8.43
CA LEU A 187 -25.55 -3.43 7.98
C LEU A 187 -24.60 -4.57 8.41
N PRO A 188 -25.13 -5.77 8.74
CA PRO A 188 -24.43 -6.90 9.36
C PRO A 188 -23.32 -7.57 8.52
N ALA A 189 -22.87 -6.89 7.47
CA ALA A 189 -21.92 -7.32 6.47
C ALA A 189 -20.54 -6.68 6.72
N THR A 190 -19.92 -6.97 7.86
CA THR A 190 -18.55 -6.50 8.14
C THR A 190 -17.52 -7.47 7.55
N LEU A 191 -16.35 -6.97 7.13
CA LEU A 191 -15.23 -7.80 6.65
C LEU A 191 -14.89 -8.94 7.62
N MET A 192 -14.99 -8.69 8.93
CA MET A 192 -14.76 -9.66 10.01
C MET A 192 -15.83 -10.74 10.12
N GLY A 193 -17.04 -10.50 9.59
CA GLY A 193 -18.12 -11.48 9.51
C GLY A 193 -18.19 -12.20 8.16
N HIS A 194 -17.30 -11.89 7.21
CA HIS A 194 -17.32 -12.53 5.91
C HIS A 194 -16.88 -13.99 6.02
N SER A 195 -17.56 -14.86 5.27
CA SER A 195 -17.33 -16.31 5.30
C SER A 195 -15.86 -16.68 5.02
N TRP A 196 -15.19 -15.97 4.12
CA TRP A 196 -13.74 -16.14 3.85
C TRP A 196 -12.81 -15.87 5.04
N VAL A 197 -13.23 -15.07 6.02
CA VAL A 197 -12.43 -14.80 7.22
C VAL A 197 -12.82 -15.75 8.33
N VAL A 198 -14.12 -15.94 8.55
CA VAL A 198 -14.64 -16.73 9.67
C VAL A 198 -14.50 -18.23 9.45
N ALA A 199 -14.66 -18.69 8.21
CA ALA A 199 -14.60 -20.11 7.87
C ALA A 199 -13.19 -20.58 7.49
N TRP A 200 -12.19 -19.69 7.49
CA TRP A 200 -10.82 -20.06 7.15
C TRP A 200 -10.12 -20.72 8.33
N ASN A 201 -9.49 -21.87 8.10
CA ASN A 201 -8.64 -22.52 9.09
C ASN A 201 -7.16 -22.26 8.74
N PRO A 202 -6.35 -21.64 9.63
CA PRO A 202 -4.93 -21.42 9.38
C PRO A 202 -4.13 -22.69 9.05
N LEU A 203 -4.61 -23.86 9.47
CA LEU A 203 -3.98 -25.15 9.15
C LEU A 203 -4.11 -25.51 7.66
N ASP A 204 -5.09 -24.96 6.95
CA ASP A 204 -5.28 -25.17 5.51
C ASP A 204 -4.08 -24.68 4.69
N ALA A 205 -3.31 -23.73 5.23
CA ALA A 205 -2.06 -23.27 4.64
C ALA A 205 -1.05 -24.42 4.42
N PHE A 206 -1.09 -25.46 5.24
CA PHE A 206 -0.23 -26.63 5.12
C PHE A 206 -0.91 -27.80 4.40
N GLY A 207 -2.21 -27.69 4.14
CA GLY A 207 -3.00 -28.65 3.39
C GLY A 207 -2.79 -28.53 1.88
N ARG A 208 -3.05 -29.62 1.17
CA ARG A 208 -3.21 -29.65 -0.30
C ARG A 208 -4.68 -29.71 -0.72
N VAL A 209 -5.51 -30.17 0.18
CA VAL A 209 -6.94 -30.39 -0.01
C VAL A 209 -7.64 -29.80 1.19
N PHE A 210 -8.61 -28.94 0.96
CA PHE A 210 -9.43 -28.33 1.99
C PHE A 210 -10.74 -27.83 1.39
N ASP A 211 -11.74 -27.69 2.25
CA ASP A 211 -13.06 -27.17 1.91
C ASP A 211 -13.25 -25.82 2.58
N ASN A 212 -13.76 -24.85 1.84
CA ASN A 212 -14.15 -23.56 2.38
C ASN A 212 -15.53 -23.15 1.81
N PRO A 213 -16.07 -21.97 2.15
CA PRO A 213 -17.36 -21.51 1.64
C PRO A 213 -17.47 -21.40 0.11
N ASP A 214 -16.34 -21.32 -0.61
CA ASP A 214 -16.28 -21.27 -2.08
C ASP A 214 -16.25 -22.66 -2.72
N GLY A 215 -16.01 -23.72 -1.93
CA GLY A 215 -16.06 -25.10 -2.38
C GLY A 215 -14.83 -25.93 -1.99
N HIS A 216 -14.62 -26.99 -2.76
CA HIS A 216 -13.54 -27.97 -2.56
C HIS A 216 -12.32 -27.60 -3.40
N PHE A 217 -11.17 -27.45 -2.75
CA PHE A 217 -9.92 -27.08 -3.41
C PHE A 217 -8.90 -28.22 -3.37
N VAL A 218 -8.21 -28.44 -4.50
CA VAL A 218 -7.15 -29.43 -4.64
C VAL A 218 -5.94 -28.79 -5.31
N TYR A 219 -4.83 -28.72 -4.59
CA TYR A 219 -3.56 -28.17 -5.06
C TYR A 219 -2.49 -29.27 -5.18
N ALA A 220 -1.57 -29.10 -6.13
CA ALA A 220 -0.44 -30.02 -6.31
C ALA A 220 0.57 -29.95 -5.14
N LEU A 221 0.65 -28.79 -4.48
CA LEU A 221 1.55 -28.48 -3.37
C LEU A 221 0.73 -27.95 -2.19
N PRO A 222 1.29 -27.99 -0.95
CA PRO A 222 0.67 -27.29 0.17
C PRO A 222 0.40 -25.83 -0.20
N VAL A 223 -0.74 -25.28 0.21
CA VAL A 223 -1.19 -23.93 -0.18
C VAL A 223 -0.11 -22.88 0.07
N ALA A 224 0.53 -22.90 1.23
CA ALA A 224 1.62 -21.99 1.56
C ALA A 224 2.80 -22.10 0.60
N ALA A 225 3.17 -23.33 0.19
CA ALA A 225 4.24 -23.56 -0.77
C ALA A 225 3.84 -23.10 -2.18
N PHE A 226 2.59 -23.35 -2.59
CA PHE A 226 2.04 -22.86 -3.85
C PHE A 226 2.09 -21.33 -3.94
N TYR A 227 1.59 -20.63 -2.92
CA TYR A 227 1.64 -19.17 -2.86
C TYR A 227 3.06 -18.59 -2.64
N ALA A 228 4.02 -19.39 -2.20
CA ALA A 228 5.42 -18.99 -2.09
C ALA A 228 6.21 -19.15 -3.40
N GLN A 229 5.71 -19.89 -4.40
CA GLN A 229 6.40 -20.07 -5.68
C GLN A 229 6.78 -18.76 -6.39
N PRO A 230 5.93 -17.71 -6.40
CA PRO A 230 6.29 -16.40 -6.93
C PRO A 230 7.61 -15.85 -6.39
N ILE A 231 7.96 -16.14 -5.13
CA ILE A 231 9.21 -15.67 -4.53
C ILE A 231 10.39 -16.12 -5.38
N ALA A 232 10.46 -17.38 -5.80
CA ALA A 232 11.61 -17.91 -6.56
C ALA A 232 11.53 -17.64 -8.08
N HIS A 233 10.47 -17.01 -8.57
CA HIS A 233 10.23 -16.86 -10.00
C HIS A 233 10.94 -15.59 -10.53
N PRO A 234 11.79 -15.68 -11.58
CA PRO A 234 12.60 -14.55 -12.07
C PRO A 234 11.81 -13.28 -12.41
N TYR A 235 10.54 -13.44 -12.75
CA TYR A 235 9.58 -12.35 -12.98
C TYR A 235 9.46 -11.36 -11.82
N TYR A 236 9.68 -11.82 -10.59
CA TYR A 236 9.65 -10.99 -9.38
C TYR A 236 11.01 -10.37 -9.05
N LEU A 237 12.03 -10.60 -9.89
CA LEU A 237 13.44 -10.21 -9.70
C LEU A 237 14.09 -10.75 -8.42
N PHE A 238 13.34 -11.49 -7.60
CA PHE A 238 13.85 -12.35 -6.55
C PHE A 238 14.02 -13.77 -7.13
N PRO A 239 15.09 -14.50 -6.75
CA PRO A 239 16.17 -14.10 -5.84
C PRO A 239 17.28 -13.29 -6.52
N LEU A 240 17.21 -13.04 -7.84
CA LEU A 240 18.31 -12.46 -8.63
C LEU A 240 18.90 -11.17 -8.01
N LEU A 241 18.04 -10.25 -7.56
CA LEU A 241 18.45 -8.98 -6.95
C LEU A 241 18.52 -9.03 -5.42
N ALA A 242 18.16 -10.16 -4.78
CA ALA A 242 18.19 -10.31 -3.33
C ALA A 242 19.57 -10.03 -2.69
N PRO A 243 20.72 -10.39 -3.31
CA PRO A 243 22.04 -10.04 -2.76
C PRO A 243 22.27 -8.53 -2.58
N LEU A 244 21.61 -7.68 -3.38
CA LEU A 244 21.73 -6.23 -3.25
C LEU A 244 21.17 -5.71 -1.91
N VAL A 245 20.23 -6.44 -1.29
CA VAL A 245 19.70 -6.12 0.04
C VAL A 245 20.82 -6.17 1.09
N LEU A 246 21.72 -7.14 0.99
CA LEU A 246 22.86 -7.27 1.92
C LEU A 246 23.84 -6.10 1.77
N ILE A 247 24.09 -5.68 0.52
CA ILE A 247 24.95 -4.51 0.23
C ILE A 247 24.31 -3.24 0.79
N GLY A 248 23.01 -3.04 0.56
CA GLY A 248 22.26 -1.90 1.10
C GLY A 248 22.25 -1.87 2.63
N ALA A 249 21.98 -2.99 3.28
CA ALA A 249 21.99 -3.10 4.74
C ALA A 249 23.38 -2.82 5.33
N TRP A 250 24.44 -3.32 4.69
CA TRP A 250 25.82 -3.03 5.10
C TRP A 250 26.17 -1.55 4.94
N ALA A 251 25.77 -0.92 3.84
CA ALA A 251 25.97 0.51 3.61
C ALA A 251 25.25 1.37 4.67
N LEU A 252 24.00 1.04 5.00
CA LEU A 252 23.23 1.74 6.04
C LEU A 252 23.86 1.60 7.42
N ARG A 253 24.41 0.43 7.74
CA ARG A 253 25.05 0.18 9.05
C ARG A 253 26.34 0.99 9.24
N ARG A 254 27.01 1.38 8.16
CA ARG A 254 28.25 2.19 8.19
C ARG A 254 28.00 3.69 8.13
N ALA A 255 26.74 4.10 7.93
CA ALA A 255 26.38 5.50 7.89
C ALA A 255 26.55 6.16 9.28
N PRO A 256 27.15 7.35 9.37
CA PRO A 256 26.98 8.18 10.57
C PRO A 256 25.50 8.58 10.66
N LEU A 257 24.84 8.20 11.75
CA LEU A 257 23.46 8.60 12.07
C LEU A 257 23.38 10.05 12.55
#